data_AF-A0A7K2C6B0-F1
#
_entry.id   AF-A0A7K2C6B0-F1
#
_cell.length_a   1.000
_cell.length_b   1.000
_cell.length_c   1.000
_cell.angle_alpha   90.00
_cell.angle_beta   90.00
_cell.angle_gamma   90.00
#
_symmetry.space_group_name_H-M   'P 1'
#
loop_
_entity.id
_entity.type
_entity.pdbx_description
1 polymer ?
#
loop_
_entity_poly.entity_id
_entity_poly.type
_entity_poly.pdbx_seq_one_letter_code
_entity_poly.pdbx_strand_id
1 'polypeptide(L)'
;MQRARIRWLILGLAVTCTLTATSYGQNISSDLRGDETLIARGVLDGNLIETNFRNHGELARWNDIPFGVWPRGIGGRHIDGVGIMVAGQVPGERMKWREFFPGTRGDTTLNPVILTYRDFGKRLSPDGSLWGWTPLPGFMNENRLDPITGQRTP
;
A
#
# COMPACT_ATOMS: atom_id res chain seq x y z
N MET A 1 28.80 -47.67 25.90
CA MET A 1 27.75 -47.65 24.84
C MET A 1 26.62 -46.63 25.07
N GLN A 2 26.32 -46.20 26.30
CA GLN A 2 25.16 -45.34 26.60
C GLN A 2 25.29 -43.86 26.16
N ARG A 3 26.51 -43.31 26.12
CA ARG A 3 26.79 -41.90 25.75
C ARG A 3 26.62 -41.60 24.26
N ALA A 4 26.79 -42.60 23.38
CA ALA A 4 26.63 -42.44 21.93
C ALA A 4 25.14 -42.30 21.55
N ARG A 5 24.24 -43.05 22.22
CA ARG A 5 22.79 -43.01 21.97
C ARG A 5 22.16 -41.65 22.33
N ILE A 6 22.67 -41.00 23.38
CA ILE A 6 22.21 -39.67 23.82
C ILE A 6 22.61 -38.57 22.83
N ARG A 7 23.82 -38.66 22.22
CA ARG A 7 24.27 -37.68 21.21
C ARG A 7 23.42 -37.74 19.93
N TRP A 8 23.03 -38.93 19.48
CA TRP A 8 22.13 -39.09 18.33
C TRP A 8 20.70 -38.61 18.61
N LEU A 9 20.21 -38.78 19.84
CA LEU A 9 18.92 -38.28 20.28
C LEU A 9 18.86 -36.74 20.33
N ILE A 10 19.93 -36.09 20.80
CA ILE A 10 20.01 -34.62 20.85
C ILE A 10 20.16 -34.03 19.43
N LEU A 11 20.91 -34.69 18.54
CA LEU A 11 21.02 -34.28 17.14
C LEU A 11 19.68 -34.44 16.39
N GLY A 12 18.95 -35.53 16.64
CA GLY A 12 17.63 -35.78 16.05
C GLY A 12 16.56 -34.79 16.54
N LEU A 13 16.62 -34.38 17.82
CA LEU A 13 15.71 -33.39 18.39
C LEU A 13 16.02 -31.96 17.88
N ALA A 14 17.30 -31.63 17.66
CA ALA A 14 17.70 -30.35 17.08
C ALA A 14 17.32 -30.22 15.59
N VAL A 15 17.32 -31.33 14.84
CA VAL A 15 16.92 -31.38 13.42
C VAL A 15 15.40 -31.34 13.23
N THR A 16 14.61 -31.78 14.23
CA THR A 16 13.14 -31.71 14.17
C THR A 16 12.57 -30.36 14.61
N CYS A 17 13.33 -29.56 15.37
CA CYS A 17 12.87 -28.26 15.88
C CYS A 17 13.05 -27.10 14.87
N THR A 18 13.76 -27.31 13.76
CA THR A 18 14.07 -26.24 12.78
C THR A 18 13.06 -26.09 11.63
N LEU A 19 11.97 -26.86 11.61
CA LEU A 19 11.08 -26.94 10.43
C LEU A 19 9.67 -26.34 10.60
N THR A 20 9.38 -25.60 11.67
CA THR A 20 8.04 -24.99 11.86
C THR A 20 8.09 -23.51 12.24
N ALA A 21 8.81 -22.71 11.45
CA ALA A 21 8.49 -21.29 11.35
C ALA A 21 7.27 -21.15 10.41
N THR A 22 6.05 -21.36 10.93
CA THR A 22 4.85 -20.94 10.22
C THR A 22 4.80 -19.42 10.22
N SER A 23 5.12 -18.82 9.08
CA SER A 23 4.87 -17.40 8.82
C SER A 23 3.36 -17.16 8.83
N TYR A 24 2.82 -16.73 9.96
CA TYR A 24 1.46 -16.20 10.05
C TYR A 24 1.44 -14.78 9.46
N GLY A 25 1.76 -14.65 8.17
CA GLY A 25 1.39 -13.48 7.39
C GLY A 25 -0.14 -13.34 7.40
N GLN A 26 -0.66 -12.12 7.41
CA GLN A 26 -2.08 -11.95 7.11
C GLN A 26 -2.32 -12.48 5.70
N ASN A 27 -3.00 -13.63 5.60
CA ASN A 27 -3.47 -14.18 4.33
C ASN A 27 -4.71 -13.37 3.89
N ILE A 28 -4.45 -12.10 3.56
CA ILE A 28 -5.38 -11.29 2.79
C ILE A 28 -5.26 -11.83 1.38
N SER A 29 -6.34 -12.42 0.90
CA SER A 29 -6.44 -12.93 -0.46
C SER A 29 -6.03 -11.85 -1.46
N SER A 30 -5.38 -12.25 -2.55
CA SER A 30 -4.77 -11.32 -3.51
C SER A 30 -5.79 -10.40 -4.16
N ASP A 31 -7.05 -10.83 -4.27
CA ASP A 31 -8.18 -10.03 -4.75
C ASP A 31 -8.57 -8.88 -3.81
N LEU A 32 -8.22 -8.96 -2.54
CA LEU A 32 -8.42 -7.90 -1.54
C LEU A 32 -7.18 -7.00 -1.37
N ARG A 33 -6.16 -7.18 -2.22
CA ARG A 33 -4.98 -6.32 -2.29
C ARG A 33 -5.08 -5.45 -3.53
N GLY A 34 -4.81 -4.16 -3.38
CA GLY A 34 -4.81 -3.26 -4.52
C GLY A 34 -3.57 -3.44 -5.39
N ASP A 35 -3.71 -3.12 -6.67
CA ASP A 35 -2.69 -3.26 -7.71
C ASP A 35 -2.32 -1.89 -8.30
N GLU A 36 -1.03 -1.57 -8.30
CA GLU A 36 -0.51 -0.31 -8.85
C GLU A 36 -0.74 -0.17 -10.36
N THR A 37 -0.77 -1.29 -11.09
CA THR A 37 -1.03 -1.29 -12.55
C THR A 37 -2.44 -0.82 -12.88
N LEU A 38 -3.35 -0.86 -11.91
CA LEU A 38 -4.73 -0.39 -12.02
C LEU A 38 -4.90 1.09 -11.65
N ILE A 39 -3.81 1.80 -11.34
CA ILE A 39 -3.85 3.25 -11.10
C ILE A 39 -4.29 3.95 -12.38
N ALA A 40 -5.46 4.57 -12.30
CA ALA A 40 -6.10 5.32 -13.36
C ALA A 40 -5.90 6.81 -13.11
N ARG A 41 -5.45 7.58 -14.11
CA ARG A 41 -5.52 9.06 -14.11
C ARG A 41 -6.61 9.61 -15.01
N GLY A 42 -7.15 10.77 -14.71
CA GLY A 42 -8.12 11.45 -15.59
C GLY A 42 -8.32 12.90 -15.19
N VAL A 43 -9.36 13.54 -15.74
CA VAL A 43 -9.73 14.93 -15.43
C VAL A 43 -11.10 14.94 -14.76
N LEU A 44 -11.19 15.61 -13.61
CA LEU A 44 -12.44 16.03 -13.01
C LEU A 44 -12.73 17.45 -13.48
N ASP A 45 -13.86 17.61 -14.17
CA ASP A 45 -14.35 18.90 -14.67
C ASP A 45 -15.79 19.09 -14.18
N GLY A 46 -15.98 20.05 -13.27
CA GLY A 46 -17.28 20.35 -12.70
C GLY A 46 -17.24 21.56 -11.78
N ASN A 47 -18.37 22.24 -11.60
CA ASN A 47 -18.48 23.42 -10.73
C ASN A 47 -17.43 24.52 -11.00
N LEU A 48 -17.12 24.75 -12.29
CA LEU A 48 -16.07 25.67 -12.74
C LEU A 48 -14.65 25.31 -12.28
N ILE A 49 -14.41 24.07 -11.84
CA ILE A 49 -13.08 23.57 -11.46
C ILE A 49 -12.65 22.50 -12.45
N GLU A 50 -11.41 22.57 -12.91
CA GLU A 50 -10.78 21.55 -13.75
C GLU A 50 -9.51 21.04 -13.07
N THR A 51 -9.46 19.75 -12.71
CA THR A 51 -8.29 19.14 -12.04
C THR A 51 -7.99 17.75 -12.56
N ASN A 52 -6.71 17.40 -12.69
CA ASN A 52 -6.33 15.99 -12.85
C ASN A 52 -6.61 15.22 -11.55
N PHE A 53 -6.86 13.91 -11.67
CA PHE A 53 -7.00 12.98 -10.55
C PHE A 53 -6.29 11.66 -10.84
N ARG A 54 -6.00 10.91 -9.78
CA ARG A 54 -5.69 9.48 -9.78
C ARG A 54 -6.64 8.76 -8.83
N ASN A 55 -7.10 7.57 -9.21
CA ASN A 55 -8.08 6.79 -8.44
C ASN A 55 -7.54 6.29 -7.07
N HIS A 56 -6.24 6.43 -6.80
CA HIS A 56 -5.68 6.25 -5.45
C HIS A 56 -5.88 7.45 -4.50
N GLY A 57 -6.59 8.50 -4.95
CA GLY A 57 -6.90 9.68 -4.13
C GLY A 57 -5.92 10.86 -4.24
N GLU A 58 -5.10 10.91 -5.29
CA GLU A 58 -4.23 12.06 -5.59
C GLU A 58 -4.93 12.97 -6.59
N LEU A 59 -4.99 14.28 -6.32
CA LEU A 59 -5.57 15.28 -7.22
C LEU A 59 -4.53 16.36 -7.53
N ALA A 60 -4.72 17.05 -8.66
CA ALA A 60 -3.93 18.20 -9.08
C ALA A 60 -2.41 17.94 -9.04
N ARG A 61 -1.96 16.74 -9.43
CA ARG A 61 -0.55 16.37 -9.37
C ARG A 61 0.28 17.36 -10.18
N TRP A 62 1.39 17.80 -9.59
CA TRP A 62 2.37 18.64 -10.27
C TRP A 62 2.81 18.04 -11.61
N ASN A 63 2.94 18.92 -12.62
CA ASN A 63 3.25 18.58 -14.02
C ASN A 63 2.24 17.70 -14.75
N ASP A 64 1.04 17.50 -14.20
CA ASP A 64 -0.08 16.88 -14.89
C ASP A 64 -1.18 17.93 -15.05
N ILE A 65 -1.50 18.33 -16.28
CA ILE A 65 -2.57 19.31 -16.52
C ILE A 65 -3.93 18.62 -16.46
N PRO A 66 -4.97 19.25 -15.91
CA PRO A 66 -5.03 20.61 -15.33
C PRO A 66 -4.69 20.66 -13.82
N PHE A 67 -4.24 21.82 -13.33
CA PHE A 67 -3.71 22.03 -11.96
C PHE A 67 -4.75 22.60 -10.97
N GLY A 68 -5.97 22.09 -10.99
CA GLY A 68 -7.05 22.61 -10.15
C GLY A 68 -7.41 24.04 -10.50
N VAL A 69 -7.70 24.31 -11.78
CA VAL A 69 -8.01 25.65 -12.30
C VAL A 69 -9.39 26.09 -11.85
N TRP A 70 -9.50 27.32 -11.31
CA TRP A 70 -10.77 27.98 -11.03
C TRP A 70 -10.68 29.49 -11.27
N PRO A 71 -11.65 30.11 -11.99
CA PRO A 71 -12.69 29.47 -12.80
C PRO A 71 -12.10 28.71 -13.99
N ARG A 72 -12.74 27.62 -14.41
CA ARG A 72 -12.32 26.82 -15.57
C ARG A 72 -12.11 27.69 -16.80
N GLY A 73 -11.05 27.40 -17.56
CA GLY A 73 -10.73 28.06 -18.83
C GLY A 73 -9.80 29.27 -18.72
N ILE A 74 -9.51 29.78 -17.52
CA ILE A 74 -8.54 30.89 -17.35
C ILE A 74 -7.07 30.41 -17.37
N GLY A 75 -6.85 29.10 -17.34
CA GLY A 75 -5.53 28.49 -17.17
C GLY A 75 -4.94 28.72 -15.78
N GLY A 76 -3.61 28.74 -15.70
CA GLY A 76 -2.88 28.93 -14.44
C GLY A 76 -2.80 27.67 -13.57
N ARG A 77 -2.26 27.86 -12.36
CA ARG A 77 -2.03 26.80 -11.37
C ARG A 77 -2.48 27.33 -10.01
N HIS A 78 -3.62 26.84 -9.54
CA HIS A 78 -4.20 27.25 -8.26
C HIS A 78 -4.03 26.16 -7.19
N ILE A 79 -3.75 24.92 -7.59
CA ILE A 79 -3.48 23.79 -6.71
C ILE A 79 -2.15 23.13 -7.11
N ASP A 80 -1.26 22.88 -6.15
CA ASP A 80 0.03 22.16 -6.35
C ASP A 80 -0.15 20.63 -6.30
N GLY A 81 -1.07 20.18 -5.46
CA GLY A 81 -1.54 18.81 -5.38
C GLY A 81 -2.27 18.53 -4.08
N VAL A 82 -3.14 17.53 -4.11
CA VAL A 82 -3.91 17.07 -2.95
C VAL A 82 -3.67 15.57 -2.81
N GLY A 83 -3.40 15.13 -1.59
CA GLY A 83 -3.33 13.72 -1.24
C GLY A 83 -4.34 13.41 -0.14
N ILE A 84 -5.03 12.28 -0.25
CA ILE A 84 -5.92 11.81 0.80
C ILE A 84 -5.08 11.01 1.81
N MET A 85 -5.10 11.48 3.06
CA MET A 85 -4.48 10.79 4.19
C MET A 85 -5.58 10.14 5.03
N VAL A 86 -5.46 8.85 5.28
CA VAL A 86 -6.38 8.10 6.13
C VAL A 86 -5.61 7.53 7.31
N ALA A 87 -6.12 7.80 8.51
CA ALA A 87 -5.62 7.23 9.75
C ALA A 87 -6.74 6.39 10.38
N GLY A 88 -6.41 5.18 10.82
CA GLY A 88 -7.34 4.32 11.53
C GLY A 88 -6.72 3.80 12.81
N GLN A 89 -7.49 3.70 13.88
CA GLN A 89 -7.04 3.04 15.11
C GLN A 89 -7.29 1.54 14.99
N VAL A 90 -6.24 0.74 15.11
CA VAL A 90 -6.31 -0.73 15.01
C VAL A 90 -5.61 -1.37 16.21
N PRO A 91 -6.05 -2.55 16.70
CA PRO A 91 -5.26 -3.32 17.64
C PRO A 91 -3.98 -3.79 16.96
N GLY A 92 -2.82 -3.52 17.57
CA GLY A 92 -1.53 -3.98 17.07
C GLY A 92 -1.17 -5.34 17.65
N GLU A 93 -0.80 -6.28 16.78
CA GLU A 93 -0.41 -7.66 17.15
C GLU A 93 1.07 -7.75 17.57
N ARG A 94 1.54 -6.89 18.48
CA ARG A 94 2.96 -6.85 18.88
C ARG A 94 3.42 -8.15 19.54
N MET A 95 2.53 -8.81 20.26
CA MET A 95 2.81 -10.10 20.91
C MET A 95 3.13 -11.21 19.90
N LYS A 96 2.62 -11.11 18.67
CA LYS A 96 2.90 -12.06 17.58
C LYS A 96 4.27 -11.85 16.96
N TRP A 97 4.76 -10.61 16.95
CA TRP A 97 5.99 -10.18 16.27
C TRP A 97 7.11 -9.83 17.25
N ARG A 98 7.37 -10.68 18.26
CA ARG A 98 8.29 -10.37 19.38
C ARG A 98 9.74 -10.13 18.94
N GLU A 99 10.14 -10.67 17.79
CA GLU A 99 11.44 -10.42 17.16
C GLU A 99 11.64 -8.95 16.77
N PHE A 100 10.56 -8.26 16.36
CA PHE A 100 10.57 -6.85 16.01
C PHE A 100 10.24 -5.95 17.21
N PHE A 101 9.58 -6.48 18.24
CA PHE A 101 9.16 -5.75 19.43
C PHE A 101 9.63 -6.42 20.75
N PRO A 102 10.94 -6.53 20.97
CA PRO A 102 11.48 -7.18 22.17
C PRO A 102 11.02 -6.47 23.44
N GLY A 103 10.66 -7.25 24.47
CA GLY A 103 10.18 -6.70 25.74
C GLY A 103 8.69 -6.31 25.76
N THR A 104 7.96 -6.51 24.66
CA THR A 104 6.50 -6.33 24.64
C THR A 104 5.82 -7.25 25.67
N ARG A 105 4.95 -6.64 26.49
CA ARG A 105 4.15 -7.30 27.54
C ARG A 105 2.68 -7.51 27.16
N GLY A 106 2.22 -6.90 26.08
CA GLY A 106 0.85 -7.01 25.59
C GLY A 106 0.66 -6.23 24.29
N ASP A 107 -0.44 -6.49 23.61
CA ASP A 107 -0.83 -5.77 22.41
C ASP A 107 -1.26 -4.34 22.75
N THR A 108 -1.03 -3.42 21.82
CA THR A 108 -1.35 -2.00 21.96
C THR A 108 -2.07 -1.52 20.72
N THR A 109 -2.93 -0.51 20.83
CA THR A 109 -3.49 0.14 19.64
C THR A 109 -2.43 0.89 18.85
N LEU A 110 -2.52 0.81 17.53
CA LEU A 110 -1.70 1.54 16.57
C LEU A 110 -2.61 2.49 15.78
N ASN A 111 -2.03 3.58 15.28
CA ASN A 111 -2.70 4.48 14.33
C ASN A 111 -1.92 4.46 13.01
N PRO A 112 -1.99 3.37 12.22
CA PRO A 112 -1.45 3.38 10.87
C PRO A 112 -2.03 4.57 10.09
N VAL A 113 -1.14 5.29 9.43
CA VAL A 113 -1.47 6.40 8.54
C VAL A 113 -1.06 5.98 7.14
N ILE A 114 -2.00 6.03 6.20
CA ILE A 114 -1.77 5.70 4.80
C ILE A 114 -2.02 6.94 3.95
N LEU A 115 -1.07 7.22 3.07
CA LEU A 115 -1.09 8.28 2.07
C LEU A 115 -0.45 7.71 0.80
N THR A 116 -0.99 8.06 -0.36
CA THR A 116 -0.32 7.85 -1.66
C THR A 116 -0.20 9.20 -2.35
N TYR A 117 0.98 9.82 -2.29
CA TYR A 117 1.19 11.15 -2.87
C TYR A 117 2.61 11.35 -3.39
N ARG A 118 2.76 11.52 -4.72
CA ARG A 118 4.07 11.69 -5.38
C ARG A 118 5.11 10.67 -4.88
N ASP A 119 6.40 11.02 -4.85
CA ASP A 119 7.45 10.10 -4.39
C ASP A 119 7.68 10.20 -2.87
N PHE A 120 7.44 11.36 -2.27
CA PHE A 120 7.63 11.57 -0.82
C PHE A 120 6.54 10.95 0.04
N GLY A 121 5.33 10.78 -0.49
CA GLY A 121 4.22 10.15 0.20
C GLY A 121 4.10 8.65 -0.07
N LYS A 122 5.00 8.05 -0.86
CA LYS A 122 4.98 6.59 -1.09
C LYS A 122 5.64 5.86 0.07
N ARG A 123 4.98 4.82 0.55
CA ARG A 123 5.59 3.81 1.42
C ARG A 123 5.68 2.51 0.64
N LEU A 124 6.86 1.91 0.60
CA LEU A 124 7.03 0.59 -0.01
C LEU A 124 7.00 -0.50 1.06
N SER A 125 6.48 -1.66 0.68
CA SER A 125 6.55 -2.90 1.42
C SER A 125 7.99 -3.45 1.43
N PRO A 126 8.28 -4.50 2.21
CA PRO A 126 9.54 -5.24 2.11
C PRO A 126 9.81 -5.88 0.73
N ASP A 127 8.76 -6.16 -0.05
CA ASP A 127 8.88 -6.73 -1.41
C ASP A 127 8.99 -5.65 -2.51
N GLY A 128 8.92 -4.36 -2.13
CA GLY A 128 9.05 -3.23 -3.04
C GLY A 128 7.73 -2.73 -3.62
N SER A 129 6.61 -3.42 -3.42
CA SER A 129 5.28 -2.91 -3.79
C SER A 129 4.84 -1.72 -2.94
N LEU A 130 3.99 -0.87 -3.50
CA LEU A 130 3.40 0.29 -2.83
C LEU A 130 2.41 -0.14 -1.75
N TRP A 131 2.68 0.28 -0.51
CA TRP A 131 1.70 0.34 0.57
C TRP A 131 0.93 1.65 0.50
N GLY A 132 -0.21 1.62 -0.17
CA GLY A 132 -1.05 2.77 -0.38
C GLY A 132 -2.50 2.40 -0.67
N TRP A 133 -3.28 3.41 -1.05
CA TRP A 133 -4.65 3.22 -1.56
C TRP A 133 -4.66 2.76 -3.02
N THR A 134 -3.94 1.67 -3.31
CA THR A 134 -3.93 1.10 -4.67
C THR A 134 -5.32 0.56 -5.03
N PRO A 135 -5.75 0.71 -6.29
CA PRO A 135 -7.08 0.26 -6.71
C PRO A 135 -7.23 -1.25 -6.60
N LEU A 136 -8.40 -1.70 -6.14
CA LEU A 136 -8.71 -3.13 -6.09
C LEU A 136 -9.01 -3.67 -7.49
N PRO A 137 -8.56 -4.90 -7.82
CA PRO A 137 -8.98 -5.61 -9.01
C PRO A 137 -10.51 -5.69 -9.14
N GLY A 138 -11.02 -5.48 -10.36
CA GLY A 138 -12.46 -5.54 -10.66
C GLY A 138 -13.26 -4.25 -10.40
N PHE A 139 -12.68 -3.23 -9.77
CA PHE A 139 -13.36 -1.93 -9.54
C PHE A 139 -13.09 -0.89 -10.64
N MET A 140 -12.10 -1.14 -11.48
CA MET A 140 -11.69 -0.28 -12.58
C MET A 140 -11.81 -1.07 -13.89
N ASN A 141 -12.28 -0.40 -14.95
CA ASN A 141 -12.31 -1.00 -16.27
C ASN A 141 -10.88 -1.17 -16.80
N GLU A 142 -10.37 -2.40 -16.81
CA GLU A 142 -9.03 -2.73 -17.32
C GLU A 142 -8.85 -2.45 -18.81
N ASN A 143 -9.96 -2.31 -19.56
CA ASN A 143 -9.96 -1.94 -20.97
C ASN A 143 -10.02 -0.42 -21.22
N ARG A 144 -9.93 0.37 -20.15
CA ARG A 144 -9.84 1.82 -20.22
C ARG A 144 -8.67 2.27 -21.08
N LEU A 145 -8.93 3.31 -21.88
CA LEU A 145 -7.86 4.11 -22.47
C LEU A 145 -7.68 5.36 -21.61
N ASP A 146 -6.44 5.65 -21.28
CA ASP A 146 -6.05 6.90 -20.67
C ASP A 146 -6.48 8.06 -21.60
N PRO A 147 -7.26 9.04 -21.12
CA PRO A 147 -7.78 10.09 -21.98
C PRO A 147 -6.70 11.06 -22.48
N ILE A 148 -5.49 11.01 -21.91
CA ILE A 148 -4.36 11.88 -22.27
C ILE A 148 -3.39 11.15 -23.21
N THR A 149 -2.99 9.92 -22.89
CA THR A 149 -2.02 9.15 -23.72
C THR A 149 -2.66 8.19 -24.70
N GLY A 150 -3.95 7.87 -24.55
CA GLY A 150 -4.62 6.83 -25.34
C GLY A 150 -4.13 5.41 -25.07
N GLN A 151 -3.30 5.21 -24.03
CA GLN A 151 -2.76 3.89 -23.65
C GLN A 151 -3.59 3.25 -22.53
N ARG A 152 -3.47 1.91 -22.38
CA ARG A 152 -4.18 1.15 -21.34
C ARG A 152 -3.57 1.33 -19.94
N THR A 153 -2.29 1.69 -19.90
CA THR A 153 -1.51 1.99 -18.70
C THR A 153 -0.96 3.41 -18.82
N PRO A 154 -1.17 4.29 -17.83
CA PRO A 154 -0.74 5.69 -17.89
C PRO A 154 0.78 5.91 -17.82
#